data_AF-A0A9D2LMY5-F1
#
_entry.id   AF-A0A9D2LMY5-F1
#
_cell.length_a   1.000
_cell.length_b   1.000
_cell.length_c   1.000
_cell.angle_alpha   90.00
_cell.angle_beta   90.00
_cell.angle_gamma   90.00
#
_symmetry.space_group_name_H-M   'P 1'
#
loop_
_entity.id
_entity.type
_entity.pdbx_description
1 polymer ?
#
loop_
_entity_poly.entity_id
_entity_poly.type
_entity_poly.pdbx_seq_one_letter_code
_entity_poly.pdbx_strand_id
1 'polypeptide(L)'
;MLIKIIFLLTCLLGLGIGVLRYFQIIFNIDQGTGFFLQTDWTVWVFWIGIAALILLPLIGSIVQREPKARASRANLQFHGVFSLLLAGSILYDSYLTLSQGFTVESVALIITMLTEIAGILSAVVFIALGIHCLRGHTHSVFIGNLCAIPALWCALRIGVSLVTYATVIPISQRGLNLLFDVLILLFMIGQGRCFLGVHTVKGRRTCLSFGISAAMVGLISFVPGWIYSMNYTAINFGDPGLSTFTLALYALWFSGLAAFASPERDKSYFLSNKSLDRTVRFFEDANLHQEQSGTENPIDTKADV
;
A
#
# COMPACT_ATOMS: atom_id res chain seq x y z
N MET A 1 -11.67 -16.84 10.97
CA MET A 1 -12.14 -16.06 12.14
C MET A 1 -11.04 -15.16 12.70
N LEU A 2 -9.86 -15.70 13.03
CA LEU A 2 -8.70 -14.95 13.55
C LEU A 2 -8.36 -13.68 12.74
N ILE A 3 -8.29 -13.76 11.41
CA ILE A 3 -7.92 -12.60 10.59
C ILE A 3 -8.95 -11.45 10.63
N LYS A 4 -10.23 -11.78 10.75
CA LYS A 4 -11.29 -10.77 10.87
C LYS A 4 -11.17 -10.04 12.20
N ILE A 5 -10.82 -10.78 13.26
CA ILE A 5 -10.57 -10.22 14.59
C ILE A 5 -9.32 -9.35 14.57
N ILE A 6 -8.22 -9.81 13.98
CA ILE A 6 -6.98 -9.02 13.85
C ILE A 6 -7.24 -7.75 13.03
N PHE A 7 -7.97 -7.85 11.92
CA PHE A 7 -8.37 -6.69 11.11
C PHE A 7 -9.16 -5.68 11.95
N LEU A 8 -10.22 -6.12 12.63
CA LEU A 8 -11.07 -5.25 13.45
C LEU A 8 -10.30 -4.65 14.63
N LEU A 9 -9.44 -5.43 15.27
CA LEU A 9 -8.59 -4.97 16.37
C LEU A 9 -7.61 -3.91 15.89
N THR A 10 -7.00 -4.10 14.72
CA THR A 10 -6.10 -3.10 14.12
C THR A 10 -6.85 -1.81 13.82
N CYS A 11 -8.06 -1.89 13.26
CA CYS A 11 -8.89 -0.72 13.01
C CYS A 11 -9.28 0.00 14.31
N LEU A 12 -9.68 -0.73 15.35
CA LEU A 12 -10.06 -0.16 16.63
C LEU A 12 -8.88 0.52 17.34
N LEU A 13 -7.71 -0.13 17.29
CA LEU A 13 -6.47 0.44 17.81
C LEU A 13 -6.05 1.68 17.00
N GLY A 14 -6.25 1.67 15.68
CA GLY A 14 -6.00 2.81 14.79
C GLY A 14 -6.88 4.01 15.11
N LEU A 15 -8.16 3.78 15.41
CA LEU A 15 -9.08 4.83 15.88
C LEU A 15 -8.60 5.45 17.20
N GLY A 16 -8.22 4.61 18.18
CA GLY A 16 -7.71 5.09 19.47
C GLY A 16 -6.45 5.94 19.33
N ILE A 17 -5.50 5.53 18.49
CA ILE A 17 -4.28 6.29 18.21
C ILE A 17 -4.59 7.56 17.41
N GLY A 18 -5.57 7.54 16.50
CA GLY A 18 -6.01 8.72 15.76
C GLY A 18 -6.56 9.80 16.70
N VAL A 19 -7.35 9.41 17.71
CA VAL A 19 -7.83 10.34 18.75
C VAL A 19 -6.67 10.88 19.58
N LEU A 20 -5.72 10.02 19.98
CA LEU A 20 -4.51 10.45 20.68
C LEU A 20 -3.69 11.44 19.85
N ARG A 21 -3.57 11.21 18.53
CA ARG A 21 -2.86 12.10 17.61
C ARG A 21 -3.53 13.46 17.53
N TYR A 22 -4.85 13.50 17.45
CA TYR A 22 -5.60 14.76 17.48
C TYR A 22 -5.38 15.53 18.79
N PHE A 23 -5.41 14.83 19.94
CA PHE A 23 -5.08 15.41 21.24
C PHE A 23 -3.65 15.99 21.26
N GLN A 24 -2.67 15.26 20.71
CA GLN A 24 -1.29 15.75 20.61
C GLN A 24 -1.17 16.99 19.73
N ILE A 25 -1.88 17.05 18.60
CA ILE A 25 -1.87 18.23 17.73
C ILE A 25 -2.35 19.47 18.50
N ILE A 26 -3.41 19.36 19.30
CA ILE A 26 -3.94 20.51 20.03
C ILE A 26 -3.03 20.93 21.20
N PHE A 27 -2.53 19.97 21.98
CA PHE A 27 -1.94 20.26 23.29
C PHE A 27 -0.43 20.06 23.40
N ASN A 28 0.17 19.25 22.52
CA ASN A 28 1.57 18.83 22.68
C ASN A 28 2.42 19.03 21.42
N ILE A 29 1.90 19.60 20.34
CA ILE A 29 2.65 19.86 19.12
C ILE A 29 2.62 21.36 18.84
N ASP A 30 3.81 21.93 18.66
CA ASP A 30 3.94 23.30 18.18
C ASP A 30 3.49 23.40 16.72
N GLN A 31 2.53 24.27 16.46
CA GLN A 31 1.92 24.46 15.14
C GLN A 31 2.86 25.11 14.13
N GLY A 32 3.87 25.86 14.58
CA GLY A 32 4.85 26.50 13.71
C GLY A 32 5.93 25.54 13.24
N THR A 33 6.41 24.68 14.14
CA THR A 33 7.60 23.84 13.89
C THR A 33 7.26 22.35 13.69
N GLY A 34 6.11 21.88 14.18
CA GLY A 34 5.73 20.47 14.17
C GLY A 34 6.46 19.62 15.20
N PHE A 35 7.17 20.23 16.16
CA PHE A 35 7.85 19.55 17.25
C PHE A 35 6.94 19.30 18.45
N PHE A 36 7.26 18.24 19.21
CA PHE A 36 6.62 18.03 20.50
C PHE A 36 7.07 19.12 21.48
N LEU A 37 6.11 19.75 22.15
CA LEU A 37 6.37 20.72 23.21
C LEU A 37 7.01 20.03 24.42
N GLN A 38 6.52 18.84 24.76
CA GLN A 38 7.07 18.01 25.84
C GLN A 38 7.07 16.51 25.45
N THR A 39 8.13 15.80 25.84
CA THR A 39 8.23 14.35 25.64
C THR A 39 7.56 13.61 26.80
N ASP A 40 6.23 13.58 26.78
CA ASP A 40 5.41 12.92 27.79
C ASP A 40 5.06 11.48 27.42
N TRP A 41 4.39 10.78 28.35
CA TRP A 41 3.88 9.42 28.14
C TRP A 41 3.01 9.29 26.88
N THR A 42 2.31 10.35 26.47
CA THR A 42 1.49 10.36 25.25
C THR A 42 2.31 10.11 24.00
N VAL A 43 3.54 10.64 23.92
CA VAL A 43 4.46 10.47 22.78
C VAL A 43 4.92 9.02 22.69
N TRP A 44 5.26 8.41 23.82
CA TRP A 44 5.65 7.00 23.88
C TRP A 44 4.50 6.07 23.51
N VAL A 45 3.31 6.30 24.08
CA VAL A 45 2.11 5.51 23.75
C VAL A 45 1.77 5.64 22.26
N PHE A 46 1.93 6.82 21.67
CA PHE A 46 1.73 7.03 20.25
C PHE A 46 2.66 6.15 19.39
N TRP A 47 3.98 6.22 19.61
CA TRP A 47 4.93 5.45 18.80
C TRP A 47 4.84 3.94 19.02
N ILE A 48 4.62 3.50 20.27
CA ILE A 48 4.35 2.08 20.58
C ILE A 48 3.07 1.62 19.88
N GLY A 49 2.03 2.47 19.87
CA GLY A 49 0.79 2.22 19.16
C GLY A 49 1.00 2.07 17.65
N ILE A 50 1.78 2.97 17.03
CA ILE A 50 2.12 2.87 15.60
C ILE A 50 2.88 1.56 15.30
N ALA A 51 3.84 1.18 16.15
CA ALA A 51 4.53 -0.09 16.01
C ALA A 51 3.57 -1.28 16.11
N ALA A 52 2.62 -1.25 17.06
CA ALA A 52 1.61 -2.28 17.22
C ALA A 52 0.68 -2.38 15.99
N LEU A 53 0.30 -1.26 15.37
CA LEU A 53 -0.51 -1.24 14.14
C LEU A 53 0.16 -1.94 12.96
N ILE A 54 1.49 -1.94 12.93
CA ILE A 54 2.27 -2.59 11.86
C ILE A 54 2.50 -4.07 12.20
N LEU A 55 2.88 -4.36 13.44
CA LEU A 55 3.24 -5.71 13.88
C LEU A 55 2.02 -6.64 13.93
N LEU A 56 0.84 -6.15 14.34
CA LEU A 56 -0.34 -6.99 14.54
C LEU A 56 -0.85 -7.63 13.22
N PRO A 57 -1.01 -6.88 12.10
CA PRO A 57 -1.29 -7.48 10.79
C PRO A 57 -0.16 -8.36 10.26
N LEU A 58 1.11 -8.00 10.50
CA LEU A 58 2.27 -8.80 10.07
C LEU A 58 2.28 -10.18 10.73
N ILE A 59 2.13 -10.24 12.06
CA ILE A 59 2.04 -11.48 12.83
C ILE A 59 0.81 -12.28 12.39
N GLY A 60 -0.34 -11.62 12.25
CA GLY A 60 -1.56 -12.26 11.76
C GLY A 60 -1.41 -12.90 10.38
N SER A 61 -0.59 -12.29 9.52
CA SER A 61 -0.26 -12.83 8.21
C SER A 61 0.58 -14.10 8.27
N ILE A 62 1.51 -14.22 9.23
CA ILE A 62 2.36 -15.40 9.45
C ILE A 62 1.54 -16.62 9.84
N VAL A 63 0.54 -16.41 10.70
CA VAL A 63 -0.30 -17.48 11.22
C VAL A 63 -1.31 -18.00 10.18
N GLN A 64 -1.56 -17.25 9.10
CA GLN A 64 -2.53 -17.65 8.08
C GLN A 64 -2.00 -18.69 7.09
N ARG A 65 -2.73 -19.81 6.99
CA ARG A 65 -2.73 -20.69 5.82
C ARG A 65 -3.77 -20.16 4.81
N GLU A 66 -3.26 -19.55 3.75
CA GLU A 66 -3.95 -19.10 2.52
C GLU A 66 -5.11 -18.09 2.69
N PRO A 67 -4.88 -16.80 2.40
CA PRO A 67 -5.97 -15.83 2.29
C PRO A 67 -6.88 -16.16 1.10
N LYS A 68 -8.11 -16.56 1.37
CA LYS A 68 -9.14 -16.83 0.35
C LYS A 68 -9.86 -15.53 -0.01
N ALA A 69 -9.37 -14.80 -1.01
CA ALA A 69 -10.04 -13.61 -1.53
C ALA A 69 -11.00 -13.99 -2.67
N ARG A 70 -12.32 -13.87 -2.43
CA ARG A 70 -13.40 -13.91 -3.43
C ARG A 70 -14.19 -12.62 -3.29
N ALA A 71 -14.30 -11.85 -4.36
CA ALA A 71 -15.06 -10.60 -4.38
C ALA A 71 -16.34 -10.77 -5.21
N SER A 72 -17.47 -10.29 -4.68
CA SER A 72 -18.71 -10.16 -5.45
C SER A 72 -18.58 -9.06 -6.51
N ARG A 73 -19.46 -9.06 -7.51
CA ARG A 73 -19.49 -8.02 -8.55
C ARG A 73 -19.68 -6.61 -7.95
N ALA A 74 -20.53 -6.48 -6.93
CA ALA A 74 -20.73 -5.21 -6.22
C ALA A 74 -19.44 -4.74 -5.54
N ASN A 75 -18.73 -5.65 -4.86
CA ASN A 75 -17.46 -5.35 -4.22
C ASN A 75 -16.38 -4.90 -5.22
N LEU A 76 -16.41 -5.45 -6.44
CA LEU A 76 -15.57 -5.04 -7.56
C LEU A 76 -15.88 -3.61 -7.98
N GLN A 77 -17.16 -3.26 -8.13
CA GLN A 77 -17.59 -1.91 -8.51
C GLN A 77 -17.17 -0.88 -7.45
N PHE A 78 -17.34 -1.18 -6.16
CA PHE A 78 -16.84 -0.33 -5.09
C PHE A 78 -15.32 -0.16 -5.12
N HIS A 79 -14.56 -1.21 -5.41
CA HIS A 79 -13.12 -1.08 -5.63
C HIS A 79 -12.80 -0.14 -6.79
N GLY A 80 -13.60 -0.17 -7.85
CA GLY A 80 -13.52 0.77 -8.97
C GLY A 80 -13.75 2.23 -8.55
N VAL A 81 -14.72 2.50 -7.67
CA VAL A 81 -14.97 3.84 -7.12
C VAL A 81 -13.77 4.35 -6.32
N PHE A 82 -13.21 3.54 -5.42
CA PHE A 82 -12.01 3.93 -4.66
C PHE A 82 -10.81 4.16 -5.58
N SER A 83 -10.66 3.37 -6.65
CA SER A 83 -9.61 3.55 -7.65
C SER A 83 -9.74 4.88 -8.41
N LEU A 84 -10.97 5.27 -8.80
CA LEU A 84 -11.21 6.55 -9.47
C LEU A 84 -11.01 7.74 -8.53
N LEU A 85 -11.46 7.62 -7.28
CA LEU A 85 -11.27 8.64 -6.25
C LEU A 85 -9.77 8.85 -5.97
N LEU A 86 -9.01 7.76 -5.90
CA LEU A 86 -7.55 7.79 -5.81
C LEU A 86 -6.93 8.51 -7.01
N ALA A 87 -7.30 8.15 -8.25
CA ALA A 87 -6.77 8.82 -9.43
C ALA A 87 -7.04 10.33 -9.44
N GLY A 88 -8.26 10.74 -9.07
CA GLY A 88 -8.62 12.16 -8.96
C GLY A 88 -7.77 12.90 -7.93
N SER A 89 -7.52 12.29 -6.77
CA SER A 89 -6.67 12.88 -5.73
C SER A 89 -5.19 12.98 -6.12
N ILE A 90 -4.67 12.02 -6.89
CA ILE A 90 -3.30 12.08 -7.40
C ILE A 90 -3.17 13.25 -8.37
N LEU A 91 -4.11 13.40 -9.32
CA LEU A 91 -4.11 14.52 -10.26
C LEU A 91 -4.25 15.87 -9.55
N TYR A 92 -5.06 15.94 -8.50
CA TYR A 92 -5.22 17.14 -7.69
C TYR A 92 -3.93 17.52 -6.96
N ASP A 93 -3.30 16.57 -6.26
CA ASP A 93 -2.03 16.80 -5.57
C ASP A 93 -0.94 17.21 -6.58
N SER A 94 -0.87 16.54 -7.73
CA SER A 94 0.07 16.89 -8.80
C SER A 94 -0.16 18.31 -9.34
N TYR A 95 -1.43 18.71 -9.53
CA TYR A 95 -1.77 20.07 -9.94
C TYR A 95 -1.31 21.10 -8.90
N LEU A 96 -1.52 20.84 -7.60
CA LEU A 96 -1.05 21.72 -6.54
C LEU A 96 0.48 21.87 -6.57
N THR A 97 1.23 20.77 -6.65
CA THR A 97 2.70 20.80 -6.75
C THR A 97 3.17 21.58 -7.98
N LEU A 98 2.57 21.33 -9.15
CA LEU A 98 2.92 22.01 -10.40
C LEU A 98 2.59 23.52 -10.37
N SER A 99 1.46 23.88 -9.76
CA SER A 99 0.98 25.26 -9.71
C SER A 99 1.81 26.19 -8.81
N GLN A 100 2.45 25.64 -7.78
CA GLN A 100 3.31 26.39 -6.86
C GLN A 100 4.67 26.75 -7.48
N GLY A 101 5.00 26.19 -8.65
CA GLY A 101 6.27 26.41 -9.34
C GLY A 101 7.44 25.71 -8.66
N PHE A 102 8.47 25.39 -9.44
CA PHE A 102 9.66 24.72 -8.93
C PHE A 102 10.72 25.77 -8.54
N THR A 103 10.95 25.92 -7.24
CA THR A 103 11.85 26.95 -6.69
C THR A 103 13.20 26.43 -6.23
N VAL A 104 13.54 25.15 -6.48
CA VAL A 104 14.71 24.45 -5.88
C VAL A 104 15.72 23.96 -6.92
N GLU A 105 17.01 23.97 -6.56
CA GLU A 105 18.16 23.51 -7.35
C GLU A 105 18.08 22.04 -7.83
N SER A 106 18.93 21.75 -8.83
CA SER A 106 18.77 20.75 -9.89
C SER A 106 18.33 19.34 -9.49
N VAL A 107 18.86 18.73 -8.42
CA VAL A 107 18.61 17.30 -8.12
C VAL A 107 17.23 17.08 -7.49
N ALA A 108 16.84 17.89 -6.51
CA ALA A 108 15.53 17.77 -5.87
C ALA A 108 14.40 18.05 -6.87
N LEU A 109 14.60 19.03 -7.76
CA LEU A 109 13.67 19.35 -8.84
C LEU A 109 13.48 18.17 -9.79
N ILE A 110 14.55 17.51 -10.22
CA ILE A 110 14.47 16.35 -11.12
C ILE A 110 13.69 15.21 -10.47
N ILE A 111 13.95 14.90 -9.20
CA ILE A 111 13.26 13.81 -8.50
C ILE A 111 11.77 14.16 -8.30
N THR A 112 11.44 15.40 -7.93
CA THR A 112 10.05 15.85 -7.82
C THR A 112 9.33 15.79 -9.16
N MET A 113 9.93 16.26 -10.25
CA MET A 113 9.36 16.15 -11.60
C MET A 113 9.10 14.71 -12.01
N LEU A 114 10.06 13.81 -11.77
CA LEU A 114 9.90 12.40 -12.07
C LEU A 114 8.78 11.77 -11.23
N THR A 115 8.65 12.19 -9.97
CA THR A 115 7.57 11.78 -9.08
C THR A 115 6.21 12.23 -9.60
N GLU A 116 6.08 13.48 -10.07
CA GLU A 116 4.82 13.99 -10.62
C GLU A 116 4.45 13.30 -11.94
N ILE A 117 5.41 13.08 -12.83
CA ILE A 117 5.18 12.32 -14.07
C ILE A 117 4.72 10.90 -13.72
N ALA A 118 5.43 10.21 -12.82
CA ALA A 118 5.03 8.87 -12.36
C ALA A 118 3.67 8.87 -11.67
N GLY A 119 3.32 9.95 -10.95
CA GLY A 119 2.02 10.17 -10.33
C GLY A 119 0.90 10.27 -11.36
N ILE A 120 1.07 11.12 -12.39
CA ILE A 120 0.10 11.27 -13.48
C ILE A 120 -0.08 9.93 -14.22
N LEU A 121 1.01 9.22 -14.53
CA LEU A 121 0.92 7.89 -15.15
C LEU A 121 0.20 6.90 -14.22
N SER A 122 0.46 6.94 -12.92
CA SER A 122 -0.24 6.10 -11.93
C SER A 122 -1.73 6.41 -11.88
N ALA A 123 -2.12 7.69 -11.97
CA ALA A 123 -3.52 8.10 -12.05
C ALA A 123 -4.20 7.50 -13.28
N VAL A 124 -3.54 7.48 -14.44
CA VAL A 124 -4.06 6.82 -15.65
C VAL A 124 -4.28 5.32 -15.42
N VAL A 125 -3.33 4.64 -14.77
CA VAL A 125 -3.47 3.22 -14.40
C VAL A 125 -4.67 3.01 -13.48
N PHE A 126 -4.86 3.85 -12.47
CA PHE A 126 -5.99 3.77 -11.55
C PHE A 126 -7.34 4.14 -12.21
N ILE A 127 -7.35 5.02 -13.22
CA ILE A 127 -8.54 5.28 -14.05
C ILE A 127 -8.91 4.05 -14.86
N ALA A 128 -7.93 3.45 -15.55
CA ALA A 128 -8.14 2.24 -16.32
C ALA A 128 -8.63 1.10 -15.43
N LEU A 129 -8.00 0.91 -14.26
CA LEU A 129 -8.40 -0.06 -13.24
C LEU A 129 -9.84 0.22 -12.75
N GLY A 130 -10.15 1.48 -12.46
CA GLY A 130 -11.46 1.94 -11.99
C GLY A 130 -12.57 1.62 -12.97
N ILE A 131 -12.41 2.04 -14.23
CA ILE A 131 -13.39 1.80 -15.31
C ILE A 131 -13.57 0.28 -15.54
N HIS A 132 -12.47 -0.48 -15.52
CA HIS A 132 -12.52 -1.92 -15.70
C HIS A 132 -13.30 -2.63 -14.58
N CYS A 133 -13.08 -2.22 -13.34
CA CYS A 133 -13.79 -2.73 -12.17
C CYS A 133 -15.28 -2.33 -12.17
N LEU A 134 -15.60 -1.11 -12.58
CA LEU A 134 -17.00 -0.64 -12.68
C LEU A 134 -17.81 -1.41 -13.73
N ARG A 135 -17.18 -1.77 -14.86
CA ARG A 135 -17.77 -2.64 -15.89
C ARG A 135 -17.97 -4.08 -15.43
N GLY A 136 -17.41 -4.46 -14.28
CA GLY A 136 -17.52 -5.81 -13.73
C GLY A 136 -16.58 -6.83 -14.40
N HIS A 137 -15.59 -6.35 -15.16
CA HIS A 137 -14.61 -7.23 -15.79
C HIS A 137 -13.47 -7.57 -14.81
N THR A 138 -13.05 -8.83 -14.82
CA THR A 138 -11.92 -9.32 -14.02
C THR A 138 -10.59 -8.93 -14.65
N HIS A 139 -9.61 -8.54 -13.83
CA HIS A 139 -8.32 -8.01 -14.27
C HIS A 139 -7.69 -8.75 -15.45
N SER A 140 -7.31 -7.98 -16.48
CA SER A 140 -6.50 -8.44 -17.60
C SER A 140 -5.02 -8.45 -17.20
N VAL A 141 -4.23 -9.37 -17.77
CA VAL A 141 -2.76 -9.46 -17.59
C VAL A 141 -2.09 -8.12 -17.94
N PHE A 142 -2.63 -7.41 -18.94
CA PHE A 142 -2.15 -6.09 -19.34
C PHE A 142 -2.24 -5.05 -18.20
N ILE A 143 -3.30 -5.12 -17.39
CA ILE A 143 -3.48 -4.25 -16.21
C ILE A 143 -2.47 -4.65 -15.11
N GLY A 144 -2.14 -5.93 -14.99
CA GLY A 144 -1.11 -6.41 -14.07
C GLY A 144 0.27 -5.83 -14.35
N ASN A 145 0.69 -5.78 -15.63
CA ASN A 145 1.97 -5.17 -16.03
C ASN A 145 2.01 -3.66 -15.71
N LEU A 146 0.88 -2.97 -15.92
CA LEU A 146 0.76 -1.54 -15.63
C LEU A 146 0.82 -1.21 -14.12
N CYS A 147 0.58 -2.18 -13.24
CA CYS A 147 0.64 -1.96 -11.79
C CYS A 147 2.06 -1.79 -11.22
N ALA A 148 3.10 -1.96 -12.05
CA ALA A 148 4.45 -1.55 -11.68
C ALA A 148 4.58 -0.01 -11.58
N ILE A 149 3.78 0.74 -12.33
CA ILE A 149 3.84 2.21 -12.38
C ILE A 149 3.45 2.85 -11.03
N PRO A 150 2.31 2.49 -10.39
CA PRO A 150 1.98 2.95 -9.03
C PRO A 150 3.05 2.61 -7.99
N ALA A 151 3.70 1.45 -8.08
CA ALA A 151 4.78 1.09 -7.19
C ALA A 151 6.02 1.98 -7.41
N LEU A 152 6.38 2.26 -8.66
CA LEU A 152 7.46 3.19 -9.00
C LEU A 152 7.18 4.60 -8.47
N TRP A 153 5.94 5.09 -8.62
CA TRP A 153 5.53 6.38 -8.08
C TRP A 153 5.69 6.45 -6.55
N CYS A 154 5.28 5.40 -5.82
CA CYS A 154 5.48 5.33 -4.38
C CYS A 154 6.97 5.31 -4.01
N ALA A 155 7.83 4.61 -4.78
CA ALA A 155 9.27 4.60 -4.55
C ALA A 155 9.90 5.99 -4.77
N LEU A 156 9.45 6.72 -5.79
CA LEU A 156 9.88 8.09 -6.06
C LEU A 156 9.42 9.06 -4.96
N ARG A 157 8.20 8.92 -4.44
CA ARG A 157 7.71 9.66 -3.26
C ARG A 157 8.63 9.48 -2.05
N ILE A 158 9.10 8.25 -1.78
CA ILE A 158 10.09 7.99 -0.72
C ILE A 158 11.39 8.76 -1.02
N GLY A 159 11.86 8.75 -2.27
CA GLY A 159 13.03 9.52 -2.70
C GLY A 159 12.89 11.02 -2.44
N VAL A 160 11.75 11.61 -2.82
CA VAL A 160 11.42 13.02 -2.51
C VAL A 160 11.43 13.24 -1.00
N SER A 161 10.70 12.42 -0.26
CA SER A 161 10.66 12.48 1.20
C SER A 161 12.07 12.43 1.80
N LEU A 162 12.96 11.53 1.38
CA LEU A 162 14.33 11.44 1.90
C LEU A 162 15.18 12.67 1.57
N VAL A 163 15.07 13.23 0.36
CA VAL A 163 15.81 14.45 -0.03
C VAL A 163 15.27 15.68 0.70
N THR A 164 13.95 15.82 0.79
CA THR A 164 13.30 16.92 1.51
C THR A 164 13.47 16.80 3.03
N TYR A 165 13.65 15.59 3.55
CA TYR A 165 13.75 15.30 4.99
C TYR A 165 15.17 15.03 5.48
N ALA A 166 16.21 15.26 4.68
CA ALA A 166 17.62 15.05 5.07
C ALA A 166 18.06 15.81 6.35
N THR A 167 17.26 16.77 6.83
CA THR A 167 17.44 17.52 8.09
C THR A 167 16.43 17.15 9.20
N VAL A 168 15.68 16.05 9.08
CA VAL A 168 14.49 15.79 9.91
C VAL A 168 14.68 14.59 10.83
N ILE A 169 15.16 14.86 12.03
CA ILE A 169 15.03 13.92 13.15
C ILE A 169 13.86 14.27 14.09
N PRO A 170 13.33 15.51 14.22
CA PRO A 170 12.30 15.72 15.26
C PRO A 170 10.84 15.98 14.80
N ILE A 171 10.51 16.12 13.51
CA ILE A 171 9.10 16.39 13.09
C ILE A 171 8.33 15.07 12.93
N SER A 172 7.45 14.77 13.88
CA SER A 172 6.73 13.50 13.94
C SER A 172 5.86 13.23 12.69
N GLN A 173 5.30 14.28 12.08
CA GLN A 173 4.43 14.17 10.90
C GLN A 173 5.19 13.65 9.67
N ARG A 174 6.42 14.14 9.45
CA ARG A 174 7.28 13.70 8.35
C ARG A 174 7.67 12.23 8.52
N GLY A 175 7.89 11.79 9.75
CA GLY A 175 8.11 10.37 10.08
C GLY A 175 6.92 9.48 9.74
N LEU A 176 5.69 9.92 10.04
CA LEU A 176 4.47 9.19 9.67
C LEU A 176 4.26 9.13 8.16
N ASN A 177 4.53 10.22 7.43
CA ASN A 177 4.40 10.26 5.97
C ASN A 177 5.41 9.31 5.30
N LEU A 178 6.67 9.32 5.74
CA LEU A 178 7.68 8.39 5.23
C LEU A 178 7.30 6.92 5.51
N LEU A 179 6.84 6.65 6.74
CA LEU A 179 6.39 5.31 7.13
C LEU A 179 5.18 4.85 6.29
N PHE A 180 4.23 5.75 6.04
CA PHE A 180 3.12 5.51 5.12
C PHE A 180 3.60 5.17 3.71
N ASP A 181 4.50 5.99 3.14
CA ASP A 181 5.03 5.80 1.79
C ASP A 181 5.74 4.44 1.63
N VAL A 182 6.48 4.00 2.65
CA VAL A 182 7.12 2.67 2.68
C VAL A 182 6.08 1.55 2.72
N LEU A 183 5.07 1.66 3.59
CA LEU A 183 4.04 0.63 3.73
C LEU A 183 3.17 0.53 2.47
N ILE A 184 2.80 1.66 1.86
CA ILE A 184 1.98 1.67 0.65
C ILE A 184 2.76 1.14 -0.56
N LEU A 185 4.09 1.41 -0.65
CA LEU A 185 4.95 0.79 -1.66
C LEU A 185 4.91 -0.74 -1.57
N LEU A 186 5.08 -1.29 -0.36
CA LEU A 186 5.04 -2.74 -0.14
C LEU A 186 3.66 -3.32 -0.48
N PHE A 187 2.58 -2.60 -0.16
CA PHE A 187 1.22 -2.95 -0.56
C PHE A 187 1.07 -2.98 -2.09
N MET A 188 1.55 -1.96 -2.81
CA MET A 188 1.46 -1.88 -4.27
C MET A 188 2.25 -3.00 -4.96
N ILE A 189 3.44 -3.35 -4.44
CA ILE A 189 4.21 -4.51 -4.92
C ILE A 189 3.43 -5.81 -4.69
N GLY A 190 2.80 -5.97 -3.52
CA GLY A 190 1.92 -7.09 -3.24
C GLY A 190 0.74 -7.18 -4.22
N GLN A 191 0.15 -6.02 -4.55
CA GLN A 191 -0.97 -5.91 -5.46
C GLN A 191 -0.57 -6.27 -6.89
N GLY A 192 0.57 -5.76 -7.35
CA GLY A 192 1.15 -6.12 -8.65
C GLY A 192 1.35 -7.63 -8.79
N ARG A 193 1.90 -8.29 -7.76
CA ARG A 193 2.03 -9.76 -7.72
C ARG A 193 0.69 -10.48 -7.85
N CYS A 194 -0.35 -9.97 -7.19
CA CYS A 194 -1.70 -10.53 -7.32
C CYS A 194 -2.21 -10.43 -8.76
N PHE A 195 -2.09 -9.27 -9.39
CA PHE A 195 -2.60 -9.04 -10.75
C PHE A 195 -1.81 -9.75 -11.85
N LEU A 196 -0.50 -9.94 -11.65
CA LEU A 196 0.36 -10.71 -12.56
C LEU A 196 0.18 -12.23 -12.44
N GLY A 197 -0.47 -12.72 -11.38
CA GLY A 197 -0.58 -14.15 -11.12
C GLY A 197 0.70 -14.80 -10.58
N VAL A 198 1.72 -14.01 -10.24
CA VAL A 198 3.02 -14.50 -9.76
C VAL A 198 3.03 -14.55 -8.23
N HIS A 199 3.23 -15.74 -7.66
CA HIS A 199 3.20 -15.97 -6.20
C HIS A 199 2.00 -15.31 -5.50
N THR A 200 0.79 -15.51 -6.04
CA THR A 200 -0.46 -14.85 -5.60
C THR A 200 -0.77 -15.04 -4.11
N VAL A 201 -0.38 -16.16 -3.51
CA VAL A 201 -0.54 -16.42 -2.08
C VAL A 201 0.31 -15.45 -1.25
N LYS A 202 1.58 -15.28 -1.63
CA LYS A 202 2.51 -14.33 -0.98
C LYS A 202 2.06 -12.89 -1.24
N GLY A 203 1.66 -12.57 -2.48
CA GLY A 203 1.12 -11.26 -2.85
C GLY A 203 -0.09 -10.86 -2.01
N ARG A 204 -1.11 -11.73 -1.90
CA ARG A 204 -2.31 -11.45 -1.08
C ARG A 204 -1.98 -11.22 0.39
N ARG A 205 -1.03 -11.99 0.93
CA ARG A 205 -0.58 -11.85 2.32
C ARG A 205 0.15 -10.52 2.54
N THR A 206 0.99 -10.12 1.59
CA THR A 206 1.64 -8.80 1.58
C THR A 206 0.59 -7.68 1.49
N CYS A 207 -0.40 -7.78 0.59
CA CYS A 207 -1.47 -6.79 0.52
C CYS A 207 -2.25 -6.66 1.82
N LEU A 208 -2.57 -7.77 2.47
CA LEU A 208 -3.34 -7.76 3.71
C LEU A 208 -2.56 -7.14 4.88
N SER A 209 -1.32 -7.56 5.08
CA SER A 209 -0.48 -7.07 6.19
C SER A 209 -0.10 -5.60 6.01
N PHE A 210 0.51 -5.26 4.87
CA PHE A 210 0.97 -3.91 4.61
C PHE A 210 -0.17 -2.97 4.24
N GLY A 211 -1.25 -3.45 3.62
CA GLY A 211 -2.37 -2.60 3.24
C GLY A 211 -3.18 -2.08 4.43
N ILE A 212 -3.45 -2.92 5.44
CA ILE A 212 -4.09 -2.44 6.69
C ILE A 212 -3.15 -1.50 7.44
N SER A 213 -1.86 -1.86 7.53
CA SER A 213 -0.86 -1.04 8.23
C SER A 213 -0.74 0.34 7.56
N ALA A 214 -0.58 0.38 6.23
CA ALA A 214 -0.55 1.62 5.45
C ALA A 214 -1.83 2.43 5.62
N ALA A 215 -2.99 1.78 5.55
CA ALA A 215 -4.27 2.44 5.74
C ALA A 215 -4.37 3.14 7.10
N MET A 216 -4.03 2.46 8.19
CA MET A 216 -4.10 3.03 9.53
C MET A 216 -3.11 4.17 9.70
N VAL A 217 -1.85 3.99 9.29
CA VAL A 217 -0.83 5.05 9.39
C VAL A 217 -1.22 6.27 8.54
N GLY A 218 -1.71 6.06 7.32
CA GLY A 218 -2.17 7.14 6.44
C GLY A 218 -3.37 7.92 7.00
N LEU A 219 -4.36 7.21 7.57
CA LEU A 219 -5.51 7.84 8.23
C LEU A 219 -5.10 8.62 9.48
N ILE A 220 -4.21 8.07 10.31
CA ILE A 220 -3.67 8.75 11.51
C ILE A 220 -2.84 9.97 11.12
N SER A 221 -2.15 9.92 9.98
CA SER A 221 -1.38 11.06 9.46
C SER A 221 -2.30 12.18 8.98
N PHE A 222 -3.34 11.86 8.19
CA PHE A 222 -4.18 12.85 7.51
C PHE A 222 -5.36 13.36 8.35
N VAL A 223 -6.16 12.46 8.92
CA VAL A 223 -7.48 12.82 9.50
C VAL A 223 -7.36 13.81 10.68
N PRO A 224 -6.46 13.60 11.68
CA PRO A 224 -6.31 14.55 12.78
C PRO A 224 -5.91 15.95 12.32
N GLY A 225 -5.00 16.05 11.35
CA GLY A 225 -4.54 17.33 10.80
C GLY A 225 -5.64 18.05 10.03
N TRP A 226 -6.39 17.31 9.21
CA TRP A 226 -7.54 17.83 8.46
C TRP A 226 -8.68 18.32 9.37
N ILE A 227 -9.01 17.57 10.42
CA ILE A 227 -10.02 18.02 11.41
C ILE A 227 -9.54 19.30 12.10
N TYR A 228 -8.26 19.38 12.45
CA TYR A 228 -7.71 20.58 13.08
C TYR A 228 -7.75 21.79 12.14
N SER A 229 -7.37 21.63 10.87
CA SER A 229 -7.40 22.73 9.88
C SER A 229 -8.80 23.20 9.50
N MET A 230 -9.83 22.38 9.72
CA MET A 230 -11.23 22.82 9.61
C MET A 230 -11.68 23.72 10.77
N ASN A 231 -11.11 23.53 11.96
CA ASN A 231 -11.52 24.23 13.19
C ASN A 231 -10.62 25.42 13.53
N TYR A 232 -9.39 25.45 13.03
CA TYR A 232 -8.36 26.45 13.32
C TYR A 232 -7.63 26.88 12.03
N THR A 233 -6.70 27.83 12.10
CA THR A 233 -5.85 28.18 10.95
C THR A 233 -5.01 26.98 10.47
N ALA A 234 -4.72 26.95 9.18
CA ALA A 234 -4.06 25.83 8.51
C ALA A 234 -2.74 25.39 9.19
N ILE A 235 -2.48 24.09 9.19
CA ILE A 235 -1.25 23.49 9.68
C ILE A 235 -0.15 23.72 8.64
N ASN A 236 0.98 24.31 9.05
CA ASN A 236 2.06 24.64 8.12
C ASN A 236 3.13 23.54 7.99
N PHE A 237 3.05 22.45 8.76
CA PHE A 237 4.10 21.43 8.81
C PHE A 237 3.67 20.08 8.21
N GLY A 238 4.24 19.75 7.05
CA GLY A 238 4.23 18.38 6.50
C GLY A 238 2.85 17.79 6.24
N ASP A 239 1.89 18.61 5.82
CA ASP A 239 0.50 18.20 5.59
C ASP A 239 0.45 17.11 4.50
N PRO A 240 -0.05 15.90 4.81
CA PRO A 240 -0.17 14.85 3.81
C PRO A 240 -1.16 15.27 2.72
N GLY A 241 -0.76 15.13 1.46
CA GLY A 241 -1.64 15.41 0.31
C GLY A 241 -2.90 14.55 0.32
N LEU A 242 -3.93 14.97 -0.44
CA LEU A 242 -5.20 14.28 -0.54
C LEU A 242 -5.00 12.82 -1.00
N SER A 243 -4.00 12.58 -1.84
CA SER A 243 -3.60 11.24 -2.31
C SER A 243 -3.25 10.28 -1.17
N THR A 244 -2.73 10.77 -0.04
CA THR A 244 -2.40 9.93 1.12
C THR A 244 -3.66 9.36 1.77
N PHE A 245 -4.69 10.19 1.92
CA PHE A 245 -5.99 9.78 2.45
C PHE A 245 -6.67 8.75 1.54
N THR A 246 -6.69 9.02 0.24
CA THR A 246 -7.36 8.15 -0.73
C THR A 246 -6.62 6.83 -0.94
N LEU A 247 -5.27 6.83 -0.91
CA LEU A 247 -4.44 5.63 -0.89
C LEU A 247 -4.74 4.79 0.35
N ALA A 248 -4.88 5.43 1.52
CA ALA A 248 -5.24 4.75 2.75
C ALA A 248 -6.61 4.08 2.66
N LEU A 249 -7.63 4.77 2.12
CA LEU A 249 -8.96 4.20 1.89
C LEU A 249 -8.92 3.05 0.87
N TYR A 250 -8.17 3.22 -0.22
CA TYR A 250 -8.00 2.19 -1.25
C TYR A 250 -7.33 0.93 -0.68
N ALA A 251 -6.25 1.09 0.09
CA ALA A 251 -5.56 -0.01 0.76
C ALA A 251 -6.44 -0.69 1.82
N LEU A 252 -7.23 0.09 2.57
CA LEU A 252 -8.18 -0.42 3.56
C LEU A 252 -9.26 -1.26 2.90
N TRP A 253 -9.86 -0.77 1.82
CA TRP A 253 -10.88 -1.48 1.07
C TRP A 253 -10.33 -2.78 0.49
N PHE A 254 -9.18 -2.72 -0.20
CA PHE A 254 -8.56 -3.90 -0.79
C PHE A 254 -8.20 -4.96 0.28
N SER A 255 -7.66 -4.52 1.42
CA SER A 255 -7.33 -5.42 2.53
C SER A 255 -8.58 -5.98 3.22
N GLY A 256 -9.63 -5.18 3.34
CA GLY A 256 -10.94 -5.61 3.86
C GLY A 256 -11.57 -6.68 2.97
N LEU A 257 -11.50 -6.52 1.64
CA LEU A 257 -11.92 -7.56 0.70
C LEU A 257 -11.14 -8.86 0.90
N ALA A 258 -9.82 -8.77 1.12
CA ALA A 258 -8.99 -9.94 1.39
C ALA A 258 -9.30 -10.60 2.75
N ALA A 259 -9.66 -9.82 3.77
CA ALA A 259 -9.97 -10.32 5.12
C ALA A 259 -11.38 -10.92 5.27
N PHE A 260 -12.37 -10.34 4.59
CA PHE A 260 -13.79 -10.67 4.77
C PHE A 260 -14.41 -11.54 3.68
N ALA A 261 -13.68 -11.83 2.60
CA ALA A 261 -14.14 -12.72 1.56
C ALA A 261 -14.62 -14.09 2.09
N SER A 262 -15.81 -14.50 1.64
CA SER A 262 -16.44 -15.81 1.94
C SER A 262 -16.01 -16.88 0.93
N PRO A 263 -15.84 -18.15 1.34
CA PRO A 263 -15.57 -19.28 0.45
C PRO A 263 -16.80 -19.82 -0.31
N GLU A 264 -17.93 -19.13 -0.35
CA GLU A 264 -19.16 -19.68 -0.95
C GLU A 264 -19.16 -19.79 -2.48
N ARG A 265 -19.91 -20.80 -2.93
CA ARG A 265 -20.08 -21.29 -4.31
C ARG A 265 -20.86 -20.28 -5.14
N ASP A 266 -20.20 -19.28 -5.70
CA ASP A 266 -20.62 -18.79 -7.01
C ASP A 266 -19.47 -18.09 -7.73
N LYS A 267 -19.33 -18.45 -9.01
CA LYS A 267 -18.42 -17.96 -10.07
C LYS A 267 -17.21 -17.15 -9.60
N SER A 268 -16.03 -17.76 -9.77
CA SER A 268 -14.71 -17.19 -9.49
C SER A 268 -14.42 -15.91 -10.31
N TYR A 269 -14.25 -14.77 -9.65
CA TYR A 269 -13.92 -13.50 -10.33
C TYR A 269 -12.62 -12.82 -9.84
N PHE A 270 -11.78 -13.48 -9.05
CA PHE A 270 -10.46 -12.91 -8.69
C PHE A 270 -9.32 -13.94 -8.71
N LEU A 271 -8.26 -13.59 -9.45
CA LEU A 271 -6.87 -14.11 -9.44
C LEU A 271 -6.53 -15.40 -10.19
N SER A 272 -7.24 -15.76 -11.25
CA SER A 272 -6.59 -16.40 -12.40
C SER A 272 -7.57 -16.47 -13.55
N ASN A 273 -7.15 -16.01 -14.73
CA ASN A 273 -7.74 -16.54 -15.93
C ASN A 273 -7.42 -18.05 -15.90
N LYS A 274 -8.40 -18.95 -15.97
CA LYS A 274 -8.13 -20.41 -15.90
C LYS A 274 -7.07 -20.87 -16.90
N SER A 275 -6.82 -20.10 -17.96
CA SER A 275 -5.71 -20.29 -18.89
C SER A 275 -4.34 -19.95 -18.30
N LEU A 276 -4.20 -18.89 -17.51
CA LEU A 276 -2.93 -18.40 -16.95
C LEU A 276 -2.40 -19.31 -15.83
N ASP A 277 -3.28 -19.84 -14.97
CA ASP A 277 -2.89 -20.87 -13.98
C ASP A 277 -2.33 -22.11 -14.70
N ARG A 278 -2.83 -22.40 -15.90
CA ARG A 278 -2.38 -23.52 -16.72
C ARG A 278 -1.02 -23.23 -17.37
N THR A 279 -0.79 -22.02 -17.85
CA THR A 279 0.50 -21.64 -18.46
C THR A 279 1.61 -21.46 -17.42
N VAL A 280 1.32 -20.86 -16.27
CA VAL A 280 2.33 -20.71 -15.20
C VAL A 280 2.72 -22.07 -14.61
N ARG A 281 1.74 -22.96 -14.37
CA ARG A 281 2.05 -24.36 -13.98
C ARG A 281 2.84 -25.09 -15.06
N PHE A 282 2.54 -24.86 -16.33
CA PHE A 282 3.32 -25.44 -17.43
C PHE A 282 4.79 -25.00 -17.40
N PHE A 283 5.09 -23.75 -17.07
CA PHE A 283 6.47 -23.27 -16.91
C PHE A 283 7.14 -23.75 -15.61
N GLU A 284 6.39 -23.89 -14.53
CA GLU A 284 6.89 -24.41 -13.24
C GLU A 284 7.19 -25.92 -13.33
N ASP A 285 6.32 -26.69 -14.00
CA ASP A 285 6.52 -28.12 -14.28
C ASP A 285 7.67 -28.34 -15.30
N ALA A 286 7.83 -27.46 -16.29
CA ALA A 286 8.95 -27.52 -17.23
C ALA A 286 10.31 -27.30 -16.55
N ASN A 287 10.39 -26.38 -15.58
CA ASN A 287 11.63 -26.14 -14.82
C ASN A 287 11.94 -27.28 -13.85
N LEU A 288 10.92 -27.92 -13.25
CA LEU A 288 11.10 -29.11 -12.40
C LEU A 288 11.60 -30.33 -13.19
N HIS A 289 11.15 -30.49 -14.45
CA HIS A 289 11.68 -31.54 -15.33
C HIS A 289 13.11 -31.26 -15.78
N GLN A 290 13.54 -29.99 -15.82
CA GLN A 290 14.91 -29.61 -16.16
C GLN A 290 15.89 -29.80 -15.00
N GLU A 291 15.45 -29.63 -13.75
CA GLU A 291 16.24 -29.98 -12.56
C GLU A 291 16.36 -31.50 -12.34
N GLN A 292 15.37 -32.30 -12.75
CA GLN A 292 15.43 -33.76 -12.64
C GLN A 292 16.27 -34.45 -13.73
N SER A 293 16.59 -33.78 -14.86
CA SER A 293 17.51 -34.34 -15.87
C SER A 293 18.98 -33.96 -15.65
N GLY A 294 19.32 -33.32 -14.54
CA GLY A 294 20.70 -32.90 -14.21
C GLY A 294 21.47 -33.83 -13.26
N THR A 295 20.87 -34.91 -12.76
CA THR A 295 21.57 -35.94 -11.98
C THR A 295 22.06 -37.06 -12.90
N GLU A 296 23.23 -36.85 -13.50
CA GLU A 296 24.03 -37.88 -14.17
C GLU A 296 24.31 -39.05 -13.22
N ASN A 297 24.04 -40.27 -13.71
CA ASN A 297 24.54 -41.51 -13.12
C ASN A 297 26.07 -41.51 -13.13
N PRO A 298 26.76 -41.88 -12.03
CA PRO A 298 28.19 -42.11 -12.08
C PRO A 298 28.48 -43.34 -12.96
N ILE A 299 29.35 -43.13 -13.95
CA ILE A 299 29.92 -44.16 -14.82
C ILE A 299 30.65 -45.19 -13.93
N ASP A 300 30.14 -46.42 -13.91
CA ASP A 300 30.75 -47.57 -13.25
C ASP A 300 31.76 -48.21 -14.21
N THR A 301 33.02 -47.80 -14.14
CA THR A 301 34.14 -48.45 -14.83
C THR A 301 34.88 -49.40 -13.87
N LYS A 302 34.32 -50.60 -13.71
CA LYS A 302 35.04 -51.82 -13.29
C LYS A 302 34.47 -52.98 -14.10
N ALA A 303 35.23 -53.53 -15.04
CA ALA A 303 35.89 -54.84 -14.98
C ALA A 303 35.56 -55.52 -16.34
N ASP A 304 36.37 -56.30 -17.05
CA ASP A 304 37.64 -56.99 -16.80
C ASP A 304 38.12 -57.55 -18.16
N VAL A 305 39.45 -57.74 -18.30
CA VAL A 305 40.18 -58.65 -19.23
C VAL A 305 40.05 -58.43 -20.75
#